data_AF-A0A933BG97-F1
#
_entry.id   AF-A0A933BG97-F1
#
_cell.length_a   1.000
_cell.length_b   1.000
_cell.length_c   1.000
_cell.angle_alpha   90.00
_cell.angle_beta   90.00
_cell.angle_gamma   90.00
#
_symmetry.space_group_name_H-M   'P 1'
#
loop_
_entity.id
_entity.type
_entity.pdbx_description
1 polymer ?
#
loop_
_entity_poly.entity_id
_entity_poly.type
_entity_poly.pdbx_seq_one_letter_code
_entity_poly.pdbx_strand_id
1 'polypeptide(L)'
;MNGEVPGSYTPEELTALSGFTATTLVCPAEGEILEKNWRNSGEFDDIIRALHERDQKSPPAAPVSAPDPGLAAAGVNHLIDTTGARLFNHVANLMKELETRQEERNLIVSLQRQVIDLREQLNDYKRKTGELESKIPRIAELEQALLKEEAKSENLQAAVKKSETSLSESRFELEKVRIELEGARKRLAETSNDLAIRNRLVDKLSRDLSEKEVSLAKALDLIRRLEDDLGSIHPLPPPASRLDPRSEEESEEASAAPEPPSAINGVSSAVSESEEKPAVVDFVKKFISKYDH
;
A
#
# COMPACT_ATOMS: atom_id res chain seq x y z
N MET A 1 -28.60 -6.36 17.34
CA MET A 1 -27.63 -5.26 17.25
C MET A 1 -28.09 -4.20 18.22
N ASN A 2 -27.35 -3.98 19.31
CA ASN A 2 -27.68 -2.94 20.28
C ASN A 2 -27.31 -1.61 19.61
N GLY A 3 -28.33 -0.80 19.29
CA GLY A 3 -28.21 0.44 18.53
C GLY A 3 -27.59 1.58 19.34
N GLU A 4 -26.41 1.37 19.89
CA GLU A 4 -25.66 2.41 20.61
C GLU A 4 -24.89 3.23 19.58
N VAL A 5 -25.21 4.52 19.48
CA VAL A 5 -24.50 5.47 18.62
C VAL A 5 -23.68 6.39 19.53
N PRO A 6 -22.34 6.22 19.59
CA PRO A 6 -21.49 7.09 20.39
C PRO A 6 -21.30 8.45 19.72
N GLY A 7 -21.61 9.53 20.43
CA GLY A 7 -21.39 10.90 19.95
C GLY A 7 -22.31 11.93 20.57
N SER A 8 -21.89 13.19 20.55
CA SER A 8 -22.70 14.35 20.95
C SER A 8 -23.55 14.81 19.76
N TYR A 9 -24.71 14.18 19.58
CA TYR A 9 -25.66 14.58 18.53
C TYR A 9 -26.69 15.56 19.06
N THR A 10 -27.05 16.54 18.25
CA THR A 10 -28.20 17.39 18.53
C THR A 10 -29.52 16.60 18.30
N PRO A 11 -30.63 16.97 18.96
CA PRO A 11 -31.89 16.23 18.82
C PRO A 11 -32.42 16.15 17.38
N GLU A 12 -32.07 17.11 16.53
CA GLU A 12 -32.43 17.11 15.11
C GLU A 12 -31.62 16.07 14.31
N GLU A 13 -30.32 15.92 14.60
CA GLU A 13 -29.43 14.95 13.96
C GLU A 13 -29.77 13.49 14.32
N LEU A 14 -30.30 13.25 15.52
CA LEU A 14 -30.73 11.92 15.97
C LEU A 14 -31.94 11.40 15.18
N THR A 15 -32.82 12.28 14.70
CA THR A 15 -34.00 11.87 13.93
C THR A 15 -33.69 11.48 12.48
N ALA A 16 -32.52 11.88 11.98
CA ALA A 16 -32.06 11.55 10.63
C ALA A 16 -31.38 10.17 10.54
N LEU A 17 -31.07 9.53 11.67
CA LEU A 17 -30.40 8.24 11.71
C LEU A 17 -31.41 7.10 11.54
N SER A 18 -31.22 6.28 10.49
CA SER A 18 -32.08 5.13 10.20
C SER A 18 -32.00 4.08 11.32
N GLY A 19 -33.09 3.91 12.07
CA GLY A 19 -33.19 2.96 13.18
C GLY A 19 -33.21 3.58 14.58
N PHE A 20 -33.17 4.91 14.70
CA PHE A 20 -33.32 5.60 15.98
C PHE A 20 -34.80 5.63 16.41
N THR A 21 -35.16 4.81 17.39
CA THR A 21 -36.50 4.82 18.02
C THR A 21 -36.43 5.47 19.41
N ALA A 22 -37.59 5.84 19.97
CA ALA A 22 -37.71 6.50 21.29
C ALA A 22 -37.08 5.72 22.47
N THR A 23 -36.63 4.49 22.25
CA THR A 23 -35.96 3.62 23.22
C THR A 23 -34.44 3.57 23.08
N THR A 24 -33.85 4.38 22.19
CA THR A 24 -32.41 4.34 21.90
C THR A 24 -31.65 5.25 22.88
N LEU A 25 -30.75 4.66 23.66
CA LEU A 25 -29.90 5.36 24.62
C LEU A 25 -28.71 6.01 23.91
N VAL A 26 -28.60 7.33 24.03
CA VAL A 26 -27.43 8.09 23.57
C VAL A 26 -26.45 8.18 24.74
N CYS A 27 -25.31 7.49 24.62
CA CYS A 27 -24.20 7.65 25.55
C CYS A 27 -23.34 8.84 25.07
N PRO A 28 -23.22 9.92 25.85
CA PRO A 28 -22.34 11.02 25.50
C PRO A 28 -20.89 10.49 25.44
N ALA A 29 -20.15 10.93 24.43
CA ALA A 29 -18.74 10.60 24.29
C ALA A 29 -17.94 11.08 25.51
N GLU A 30 -16.89 10.33 25.84
CA GLU A 30 -16.02 10.54 26.99
C GLU A 30 -15.70 12.02 27.25
N GLY A 31 -16.08 12.53 28.44
CA GLY A 31 -15.60 13.83 28.93
C GLY A 31 -16.60 14.69 29.70
N GLU A 32 -17.90 14.63 29.44
CA GLU A 32 -18.84 15.62 30.02
C GLU A 32 -19.46 15.23 31.39
N ILE A 33 -19.48 13.94 31.75
CA ILE A 33 -20.11 13.48 33.00
C ILE A 33 -19.26 13.79 34.24
N LEU A 34 -17.94 13.99 34.07
CA LEU A 34 -17.00 14.12 35.19
C LEU A 34 -17.03 15.49 35.87
N GLU A 35 -17.49 16.56 35.23
CA GLU A 35 -17.32 17.92 35.79
C GLU A 35 -18.61 18.58 36.29
N LYS A 36 -19.80 18.23 35.80
CA LYS A 36 -21.02 19.03 36.09
C LYS A 36 -21.98 18.50 37.14
N ASN A 37 -21.96 17.21 37.50
CA ASN A 37 -22.99 16.65 38.40
C ASN A 37 -22.51 16.20 39.80
N TRP A 38 -21.20 16.15 40.04
CA TRP A 38 -20.67 15.63 41.32
C TRP A 38 -20.50 16.71 42.38
N ARG A 39 -20.36 17.99 41.97
CA ARG A 39 -20.28 19.11 42.92
C ARG A 39 -21.62 19.43 43.60
N ASN A 40 -22.74 19.10 42.96
CA ASN A 40 -24.08 19.40 43.48
C ASN A 40 -24.76 18.22 44.20
N SER A 41 -24.14 17.04 44.26
CA SER A 41 -24.74 15.84 44.86
C SER A 41 -24.54 15.74 46.39
N GLY A 42 -23.92 16.74 47.01
CA GLY A 42 -23.63 16.78 48.45
C GLY A 42 -24.49 17.75 49.28
N GLU A 43 -25.29 18.61 48.66
CA GLU A 43 -26.08 19.64 49.36
C GLU A 43 -27.54 19.18 49.51
N PHE A 44 -27.83 18.43 50.57
CA PHE A 44 -29.20 18.05 50.93
C PHE A 44 -29.85 19.12 51.82
N ASP A 45 -30.06 20.32 51.28
CA ASP A 45 -30.68 21.44 52.01
C ASP A 45 -32.06 21.09 52.59
N ASP A 46 -32.79 20.19 51.93
CA ASP A 46 -34.11 19.73 52.38
C ASP A 46 -34.04 18.83 53.63
N ILE A 47 -32.96 18.05 53.80
CA ILE A 47 -32.76 17.20 54.98
C ILE A 47 -32.35 18.05 56.19
N ILE A 48 -31.51 19.06 55.98
CA ILE A 48 -31.10 20.00 57.03
C ILE A 48 -32.30 20.83 57.51
N ARG A 49 -33.18 21.26 56.58
CA ARG A 49 -34.42 21.97 56.91
C ARG A 49 -35.40 21.09 57.69
N ALA A 50 -35.56 19.82 57.30
CA ALA A 50 -36.41 18.86 58.01
C ALA A 50 -35.92 18.53 59.43
N LEU A 51 -34.60 18.52 59.67
CA LEU A 51 -34.02 18.35 61.01
C LEU A 51 -34.26 19.57 61.89
N HIS A 52 -34.11 20.79 61.35
CA HIS A 52 -34.37 22.02 62.10
C HIS A 52 -35.85 22.20 62.49
N GLU A 53 -36.78 21.76 61.64
CA GLU A 53 -38.22 21.79 61.96
C GLU A 53 -38.61 20.77 63.04
N ARG A 54 -37.88 19.65 63.14
CA ARG A 54 -38.13 18.63 64.17
C ARG A 54 -37.66 19.07 65.55
N ASP A 55 -36.53 19.75 65.64
CA ASP A 55 -36.01 20.29 66.92
C ASP A 55 -36.84 21.44 67.47
N GLN A 56 -37.55 22.20 66.61
CA GLN A 56 -38.45 23.28 67.06
C GLN A 56 -39.83 22.80 67.52
N LYS A 57 -40.19 21.53 67.28
CA LYS A 57 -41.54 20.99 67.54
C LYS A 57 -41.64 20.10 68.78
N SER A 58 -40.69 20.21 69.71
CA SER A 58 -40.83 19.61 71.05
C SER A 58 -41.80 20.45 71.90
N PRO A 59 -42.89 19.86 72.44
CA PRO A 59 -43.84 20.61 73.27
C PRO A 59 -43.22 21.03 74.62
N PRO A 60 -43.61 22.18 75.19
CA PRO A 60 -43.13 22.60 76.50
C PRO A 60 -43.67 21.66 77.58
N ALA A 61 -42.80 21.27 78.52
CA ALA A 61 -43.16 20.50 79.70
C ALA A 61 -44.24 21.23 80.51
N ALA A 62 -45.31 20.52 80.86
CA ALA A 62 -46.41 21.04 81.69
C ALA A 62 -45.91 21.47 83.09
N PRO A 63 -46.51 22.49 83.70
CA PRO A 63 -46.16 22.91 85.06
C PRO A 63 -46.58 21.85 86.09
N VAL A 64 -45.63 21.47 86.93
CA VAL A 64 -45.81 20.57 88.07
C VAL A 64 -46.73 21.24 89.09
N SER A 65 -47.90 20.65 89.34
CA SER A 65 -48.80 21.07 90.42
C SER A 65 -48.19 20.75 91.80
N ALA A 66 -48.32 21.70 92.72
CA ALA A 66 -47.84 21.60 94.10
C ALA A 66 -48.57 20.49 94.89
N PRO A 67 -47.89 19.76 95.79
CA PRO A 67 -48.54 18.76 96.63
C PRO A 67 -49.09 19.38 97.94
N ASP A 68 -50.36 19.09 98.21
CA ASP A 68 -51.08 19.36 99.45
C ASP A 68 -50.54 18.47 100.61
N PRO A 69 -50.44 18.96 101.86
CA PRO A 69 -49.74 18.26 102.94
C PRO A 69 -50.71 17.46 103.81
N GLY A 70 -50.82 16.16 103.55
CA GLY A 70 -51.52 15.28 104.49
C GLY A 70 -51.60 13.84 104.03
N LEU A 71 -50.53 13.05 104.21
CA LEU A 71 -50.53 11.57 104.20
C LEU A 71 -49.11 11.02 104.43
N ALA A 72 -48.58 11.15 105.65
CA ALA A 72 -47.20 10.77 106.00
C ALA A 72 -46.88 9.26 105.98
N ALA A 73 -47.88 8.36 105.88
CA ALA A 73 -47.65 6.92 105.71
C ALA A 73 -47.78 6.44 104.24
N ALA A 74 -48.54 7.16 103.40
CA ALA A 74 -48.55 6.91 101.96
C ALA A 74 -47.33 7.53 101.26
N GLY A 75 -46.74 8.58 101.85
CA GLY A 75 -45.56 9.26 101.32
C GLY A 75 -44.29 8.42 101.26
N VAL A 76 -44.09 7.45 102.17
CA VAL A 76 -42.93 6.54 102.12
C VAL A 76 -43.07 5.53 100.98
N ASN A 77 -44.25 4.94 100.82
CA ASN A 77 -44.55 4.08 99.66
C ASN A 77 -44.46 4.87 98.36
N HIS A 78 -45.01 6.09 98.32
CA HIS A 78 -44.89 6.96 97.15
C HIS A 78 -43.43 7.34 96.86
N LEU A 79 -42.59 7.54 97.88
CA LEU A 79 -41.16 7.81 97.70
C LEU A 79 -40.41 6.57 97.17
N ILE A 80 -40.74 5.38 97.66
CA ILE A 80 -40.21 4.10 97.18
C ILE A 80 -40.66 3.86 95.73
N ASP A 81 -41.91 4.13 95.39
CA ASP A 81 -42.43 4.02 94.04
C ASP A 81 -41.79 5.04 93.10
N THR A 82 -41.56 6.27 93.57
CA THR A 82 -40.92 7.33 92.77
C THR A 82 -39.44 7.07 92.56
N THR A 83 -38.73 6.60 93.59
CA THR A 83 -37.31 6.22 93.50
C THR A 83 -37.13 4.95 92.69
N GLY A 84 -38.03 3.97 92.85
CA GLY A 84 -38.14 2.79 92.00
C GLY A 84 -38.34 3.18 90.53
N ALA A 85 -39.33 4.03 90.22
CA ALA A 85 -39.57 4.51 88.86
C ALA A 85 -38.37 5.27 88.26
N ARG A 86 -37.65 6.07 89.06
CA ARG A 86 -36.41 6.74 88.60
C ARG A 86 -35.29 5.76 88.32
N LEU A 87 -35.10 4.75 89.17
CA LEU A 87 -34.11 3.70 88.95
C LEU A 87 -34.46 2.88 87.72
N PHE A 88 -35.72 2.50 87.53
CA PHE A 88 -36.16 1.80 86.33
C PHE A 88 -35.99 2.65 85.07
N ASN A 89 -36.30 3.94 85.11
CA ASN A 89 -36.05 4.84 83.98
C ASN A 89 -34.55 5.00 83.70
N HIS A 90 -33.70 5.08 84.74
CA HIS A 90 -32.26 5.16 84.55
C HIS A 90 -31.68 3.87 83.98
N VAL A 91 -32.13 2.69 84.45
CA VAL A 91 -31.76 1.38 83.92
C VAL A 91 -32.26 1.21 82.48
N ALA A 92 -33.49 1.65 82.17
CA ALA A 92 -34.02 1.64 80.81
C ALA A 92 -33.20 2.54 79.87
N ASN A 93 -32.78 3.72 80.33
CA ASN A 93 -31.90 4.61 79.57
C ASN A 93 -30.50 3.99 79.37
N LEU A 94 -29.92 3.37 80.40
CA LEU A 94 -28.66 2.64 80.30
C LEU A 94 -28.74 1.48 79.31
N MET A 95 -29.82 0.69 79.32
CA MET A 95 -30.03 -0.38 78.35
C MET A 95 -30.13 0.17 76.92
N LYS A 96 -30.85 1.28 76.74
CA LYS A 96 -30.97 1.95 75.44
C LYS A 96 -29.63 2.51 74.95
N GLU A 97 -28.84 3.10 75.83
CA GLU A 97 -27.47 3.56 75.51
C GLU A 97 -26.54 2.39 75.16
N LEU A 98 -26.64 1.26 75.87
CA LEU A 98 -25.87 0.05 75.55
C LEU A 98 -26.25 -0.52 74.19
N GLU A 99 -27.54 -0.57 73.86
CA GLU A 99 -28.06 -1.00 72.56
C GLU A 99 -27.57 -0.07 71.44
N THR A 100 -27.66 1.25 71.66
CA THR A 100 -27.16 2.25 70.69
C THR A 100 -25.65 2.08 70.47
N ARG A 101 -24.86 1.87 71.54
CA ARG A 101 -23.42 1.58 71.40
C ARG A 101 -23.14 0.26 70.70
N GLN A 102 -24.02 -0.72 70.82
CA GLN A 102 -23.89 -1.98 70.10
C GLN A 102 -24.16 -1.81 68.60
N GLU A 103 -25.18 -1.03 68.24
CA GLU A 103 -25.48 -0.65 66.86
C GLU A 103 -24.35 0.17 66.23
N GLU A 104 -23.80 1.14 66.95
CA GLU A 104 -22.64 1.93 66.51
C GLU A 104 -21.43 1.05 66.24
N ARG A 105 -21.13 0.08 67.12
CA ARG A 105 -20.04 -0.89 66.89
C ARG A 105 -20.28 -1.73 65.65
N ASN A 106 -21.50 -2.21 65.43
CA ASN A 106 -21.85 -2.98 64.24
C ASN A 106 -21.69 -2.13 62.97
N LEU A 107 -22.09 -0.85 63.01
CA LEU A 107 -21.89 0.09 61.91
C LEU A 107 -20.41 0.33 61.62
N ILE A 108 -19.59 0.54 62.65
CA ILE A 108 -18.14 0.73 62.50
C ILE A 108 -17.51 -0.49 61.82
N VAL A 109 -17.87 -1.71 62.23
CA VAL A 109 -17.37 -2.95 61.61
C VAL A 109 -17.81 -3.06 60.15
N SER A 110 -19.08 -2.72 59.84
CA SER A 110 -19.60 -2.70 58.47
C SER A 110 -18.83 -1.71 57.58
N LEU A 111 -18.62 -0.48 58.07
CA LEU A 111 -17.85 0.55 57.37
C LEU A 111 -16.38 0.15 57.19
N GLN A 112 -15.75 -0.44 58.20
CA GLN A 112 -14.38 -0.95 58.09
C GLN A 112 -14.27 -2.02 57.00
N ARG A 113 -15.25 -2.92 56.90
CA ARG A 113 -15.30 -3.92 55.83
C ARG A 113 -15.45 -3.27 54.45
N GLN A 114 -16.37 -2.31 54.30
CA GLN A 114 -16.53 -1.57 53.05
C GLN A 114 -15.25 -0.82 52.65
N VAL A 115 -14.53 -0.22 53.60
CA VAL A 115 -13.26 0.47 53.34
C VAL A 115 -12.18 -0.52 52.88
N ILE A 116 -12.15 -1.74 53.44
CA ILE A 116 -11.23 -2.79 52.99
C ILE A 116 -11.57 -3.21 51.56
N ASP A 117 -12.84 -3.50 51.28
CA ASP A 117 -13.30 -3.91 49.94
C ASP A 117 -12.98 -2.84 48.89
N LEU A 118 -13.22 -1.55 49.20
CA LEU A 118 -12.88 -0.43 48.32
C LEU A 118 -11.36 -0.28 48.10
N ARG A 119 -10.54 -0.53 49.13
CA ARG A 119 -9.07 -0.52 48.98
C ARG A 119 -8.58 -1.66 48.09
N GLU A 120 -9.17 -2.84 48.21
CA GLU A 120 -8.86 -3.97 47.32
C GLU A 120 -9.22 -3.64 45.88
N GLN A 121 -10.43 -3.12 45.64
CA GLN A 121 -10.85 -2.68 44.30
C GLN A 121 -9.91 -1.61 43.72
N LEU A 122 -9.53 -0.60 44.52
CA LEU A 122 -8.58 0.44 44.10
C LEU A 122 -7.23 -0.17 43.70
N ASN A 123 -6.73 -1.14 44.46
CA ASN A 123 -5.48 -1.82 44.14
C ASN A 123 -5.59 -2.65 42.85
N ASP A 124 -6.71 -3.32 42.63
CA ASP A 124 -6.97 -4.06 41.39
C ASP A 124 -7.04 -3.13 40.18
N TYR A 125 -7.70 -1.96 40.31
CA TYR A 125 -7.70 -0.95 39.26
C TYR A 125 -6.30 -0.43 38.97
N LYS A 126 -5.49 -0.13 40.00
CA LYS A 126 -4.10 0.28 39.81
C LYS A 126 -3.26 -0.76 39.06
N ARG A 127 -3.45 -2.06 39.35
CA ARG A 127 -2.76 -3.13 38.61
C ARG A 127 -3.20 -3.16 37.14
N LYS A 128 -4.51 -3.11 36.88
CA LYS A 128 -5.06 -3.05 35.51
C LYS A 128 -4.57 -1.83 34.74
N THR A 129 -4.52 -0.66 35.39
CA THR A 129 -3.97 0.56 34.79
C THR A 129 -2.49 0.38 34.46
N GLY A 130 -1.67 -0.15 35.36
CA GLY A 130 -0.26 -0.44 35.08
C GLY A 130 -0.06 -1.45 33.95
N GLU A 131 -0.91 -2.47 33.84
CA GLU A 131 -0.89 -3.40 32.70
C GLU A 131 -1.25 -2.70 31.38
N LEU A 132 -2.24 -1.80 31.37
CA LEU A 132 -2.60 -1.04 30.18
C LEU A 132 -1.48 -0.06 29.79
N GLU A 133 -0.91 0.66 30.76
CA GLU A 133 0.22 1.56 30.54
C GLU A 133 1.42 0.82 29.93
N SER A 134 1.69 -0.41 30.38
CA SER A 134 2.77 -1.24 29.80
C SER A 134 2.53 -1.63 28.33
N LYS A 135 1.27 -1.63 27.87
CA LYS A 135 0.88 -1.99 26.49
C LYS A 135 0.90 -0.80 25.53
N ILE A 136 0.78 0.44 26.03
CA ILE A 136 0.84 1.68 25.23
C ILE A 136 2.07 1.74 24.31
N PRO A 137 3.32 1.51 24.77
CA PRO A 137 4.49 1.57 23.89
C PRO A 137 4.44 0.51 22.78
N ARG A 138 3.87 -0.67 23.07
CA ARG A 138 3.71 -1.73 22.07
C ARG A 138 2.76 -1.32 20.95
N ILE A 139 1.73 -0.52 21.24
CA ILE A 139 0.83 0.01 20.20
C ILE A 139 1.60 0.93 19.26
N ALA A 140 2.40 1.87 19.79
CA ALA A 140 3.21 2.76 18.97
C ALA A 140 4.23 2.01 18.08
N GLU A 141 4.85 0.94 18.60
CA GLU A 141 5.71 0.06 17.79
C GLU A 141 4.95 -0.61 16.64
N LEU A 142 3.74 -1.09 16.92
CA LEU A 142 2.89 -1.75 15.91
C LEU A 142 2.42 -0.76 14.85
N GLU A 143 2.04 0.46 15.23
CA GLU A 143 1.70 1.54 14.30
C GLU A 143 2.88 1.88 13.40
N GLN A 144 4.09 2.01 13.96
CA GLN A 144 5.28 2.28 13.16
C GLN A 144 5.63 1.10 12.23
N ALA A 145 5.42 -0.15 12.67
CA ALA A 145 5.60 -1.32 11.83
C ALA A 145 4.59 -1.35 10.68
N LEU A 146 3.33 -0.98 10.94
CA LEU A 146 2.28 -0.88 9.95
C LEU A 146 2.61 0.19 8.89
N LEU A 147 3.02 1.39 9.31
CA LEU A 147 3.44 2.46 8.38
C LEU A 147 4.62 2.03 7.49
N LYS A 148 5.58 1.28 8.04
CA LYS A 148 6.72 0.74 7.27
C LYS A 148 6.25 -0.28 6.25
N GLU A 149 5.29 -1.13 6.59
CA GLU A 149 4.78 -2.16 5.70
C GLU A 149 3.89 -1.57 4.60
N GLU A 150 3.08 -0.56 4.91
CA GLU A 150 2.33 0.23 3.93
C GLU A 150 3.27 0.88 2.91
N ALA A 151 4.34 1.55 3.37
CA ALA A 151 5.33 2.15 2.49
C ALA A 151 6.04 1.10 1.59
N LYS A 152 6.31 -0.10 2.10
CA LYS A 152 6.84 -1.20 1.26
C LYS A 152 5.82 -1.67 0.23
N SER A 153 4.57 -1.81 0.62
CA SER A 153 3.47 -2.21 -0.27
C SER A 153 3.31 -1.22 -1.42
N GLU A 154 3.31 0.09 -1.13
CA GLU A 154 3.26 1.14 -2.15
C GLU A 154 4.45 1.09 -3.11
N ASN A 155 5.66 0.91 -2.58
CA ASN A 155 6.87 0.78 -3.39
C ASN A 155 6.83 -0.46 -4.30
N LEU A 156 6.37 -1.60 -3.80
CA LEU A 156 6.19 -2.81 -4.59
C LEU A 156 5.11 -2.62 -5.66
N GLN A 157 4.00 -1.96 -5.34
CA GLN A 157 2.95 -1.67 -6.31
C GLN A 157 3.46 -0.74 -7.42
N ALA A 158 4.27 0.27 -7.09
CA ALA A 158 4.90 1.15 -8.07
C ALA A 158 5.90 0.37 -8.96
N ALA A 159 6.69 -0.53 -8.38
CA ALA A 159 7.62 -1.38 -9.12
C ALA A 159 6.88 -2.34 -10.09
N VAL A 160 5.78 -2.94 -9.65
CA VAL A 160 4.93 -3.80 -10.50
C VAL A 160 4.38 -2.99 -11.68
N LYS A 161 3.77 -1.83 -11.43
CA LYS A 161 3.26 -0.95 -12.51
C LYS A 161 4.34 -0.59 -13.52
N LYS A 162 5.56 -0.24 -13.05
CA LYS A 162 6.70 0.05 -13.94
C LYS A 162 7.14 -1.16 -14.76
N SER A 163 7.10 -2.36 -14.17
CA SER A 163 7.42 -3.59 -14.90
C SER A 163 6.37 -3.94 -15.94
N GLU A 164 5.08 -3.70 -15.65
CA GLU A 164 3.98 -3.92 -16.58
C GLU A 164 4.07 -2.96 -17.78
N THR A 165 4.37 -1.68 -17.55
CA THR A 165 4.57 -0.72 -18.64
C THR A 165 5.75 -1.12 -19.52
N SER A 166 6.90 -1.46 -18.92
CA SER A 166 8.09 -1.90 -19.66
C SER A 166 7.84 -3.18 -20.47
N LEU A 167 7.06 -4.12 -19.93
CA LEU A 167 6.66 -5.33 -20.64
C LEU A 167 5.72 -5.02 -21.81
N SER A 168 4.80 -4.08 -21.64
CA SER A 168 3.91 -3.63 -22.72
C SER A 168 4.66 -2.94 -23.87
N GLU A 169 5.66 -2.11 -23.54
CA GLU A 169 6.55 -1.47 -24.50
C GLU A 169 7.37 -2.52 -25.26
N SER A 170 7.97 -3.47 -24.53
CA SER A 170 8.75 -4.56 -25.14
C SER A 170 7.90 -5.42 -26.08
N ARG A 171 6.62 -5.68 -25.73
CA ARG A 171 5.68 -6.39 -26.61
C ARG A 171 5.39 -5.62 -27.88
N PHE A 172 5.21 -4.30 -27.78
CA PHE A 172 4.99 -3.45 -28.95
C PHE A 172 6.22 -3.42 -29.87
N GLU A 173 7.43 -3.31 -29.30
CA GLU A 173 8.69 -3.36 -30.04
C GLU A 173 8.88 -4.72 -30.75
N LEU A 174 8.58 -5.83 -30.06
CA LEU A 174 8.64 -7.16 -30.65
C LEU A 174 7.68 -7.31 -31.85
N GLU A 175 6.46 -6.79 -31.74
CA GLU A 175 5.50 -6.84 -32.84
C GLU A 175 5.94 -5.98 -34.03
N LYS A 176 6.51 -4.80 -33.75
CA LYS A 176 7.11 -3.95 -34.79
C LYS A 176 8.24 -4.67 -35.54
N VAL A 177 9.18 -5.27 -34.80
CA VAL A 177 10.30 -6.04 -35.38
C VAL A 177 9.78 -7.24 -36.17
N ARG A 178 8.73 -7.91 -35.69
CA ARG A 178 8.08 -9.01 -36.41
C ARG A 178 7.55 -8.56 -37.77
N ILE A 179 6.82 -7.45 -37.83
CA ILE A 179 6.28 -6.89 -39.08
C ILE A 179 7.42 -6.51 -40.04
N GLU A 180 8.47 -5.87 -39.54
CA GLU A 180 9.65 -5.50 -40.33
C GLU A 180 10.34 -6.74 -40.92
N LEU A 181 10.50 -7.80 -40.12
CA LEU A 181 11.09 -9.07 -40.54
C LEU A 181 10.24 -9.79 -41.58
N GLU A 182 8.91 -9.80 -41.43
CA GLU A 182 8.00 -10.33 -42.45
C GLU A 182 8.08 -9.54 -43.76
N GLY A 183 8.20 -8.20 -43.69
CA GLY A 183 8.43 -7.36 -44.85
C GLY A 183 9.78 -7.62 -45.54
N ALA A 184 10.85 -7.79 -44.76
CA ALA A 184 12.18 -8.14 -45.28
C ALA A 184 12.17 -9.51 -45.97
N ARG A 185 11.48 -10.51 -45.40
CA ARG A 185 11.33 -11.84 -46.01
C ARG A 185 10.63 -11.77 -47.37
N LYS A 186 9.58 -10.97 -47.52
CA LYS A 186 8.88 -10.78 -48.80
C LYS A 186 9.81 -10.17 -49.86
N ARG A 187 10.53 -9.09 -49.53
CA ARG A 187 11.52 -8.47 -50.43
C ARG A 187 12.65 -9.42 -50.82
N LEU A 188 13.11 -10.24 -49.88
CA LEU A 188 14.11 -11.27 -50.17
C LEU A 188 13.57 -12.32 -51.15
N ALA A 189 12.32 -12.76 -50.99
CA ALA A 189 11.69 -13.69 -51.92
C ALA A 189 11.52 -13.09 -53.33
N GLU A 190 11.14 -11.81 -53.43
CA GLU A 190 11.04 -11.08 -54.69
C GLU A 190 12.40 -11.00 -55.40
N THR A 191 13.44 -10.51 -54.70
CA THR A 191 14.80 -10.41 -55.25
C THR A 191 15.39 -11.78 -55.64
N SER A 192 15.10 -12.84 -54.88
CA SER A 192 15.48 -14.20 -55.24
C SER A 192 14.80 -14.68 -56.52
N ASN A 193 13.51 -14.37 -56.71
CA ASN A 193 12.79 -14.70 -57.93
C ASN A 193 13.33 -13.92 -59.14
N ASP A 194 13.61 -12.63 -58.98
CA ASP A 194 14.21 -11.79 -60.02
C ASP A 194 15.58 -12.33 -60.46
N LEU A 195 16.41 -12.75 -59.49
CA LEU A 195 17.70 -13.36 -59.78
C LEU A 195 17.52 -14.66 -60.56
N ALA A 196 16.56 -15.52 -60.17
CA ALA A 196 16.25 -16.74 -60.91
C ALA A 196 15.79 -16.46 -62.36
N ILE A 197 15.00 -15.41 -62.58
CA ILE A 197 14.59 -14.96 -63.93
C ILE A 197 15.81 -14.48 -64.73
N ARG A 198 16.67 -13.65 -64.12
CA ARG A 198 17.90 -13.14 -64.77
C ARG A 198 18.84 -14.28 -65.15
N ASN A 199 19.06 -15.26 -64.27
CA ASN A 199 19.90 -16.42 -64.59
C ASN A 199 19.36 -17.19 -65.80
N ARG A 200 18.04 -17.44 -65.87
CA ARG A 200 17.43 -18.08 -67.04
C ARG A 200 17.60 -17.27 -68.32
N LEU A 201 17.56 -15.94 -68.23
CA LEU A 201 17.78 -15.06 -69.37
C LEU A 201 19.24 -15.11 -69.82
N VAL A 202 20.19 -15.05 -68.88
CA VAL A 202 21.62 -15.21 -69.17
C VAL A 202 21.89 -16.55 -69.84
N ASP A 203 21.34 -17.65 -69.33
CA ASP A 203 21.49 -18.98 -69.95
C ASP A 203 20.96 -19.02 -71.40
N LYS A 204 19.86 -18.32 -71.68
CA LYS A 204 19.31 -18.22 -73.05
C LYS A 204 20.23 -17.41 -73.96
N LEU A 205 20.63 -16.22 -73.51
CA LEU A 205 21.52 -15.34 -74.28
C LEU A 205 22.89 -15.99 -74.53
N SER A 206 23.42 -16.73 -73.56
CA SER A 206 24.66 -17.50 -73.73
C SER A 206 24.53 -18.59 -74.80
N ARG A 207 23.39 -19.29 -74.86
CA ARG A 207 23.13 -20.26 -75.94
C ARG A 207 23.00 -19.56 -77.29
N ASP A 208 22.17 -18.53 -77.39
CA ASP A 208 21.97 -17.78 -78.63
C ASP A 208 23.29 -17.20 -79.16
N LEU A 209 24.13 -16.66 -78.27
CA LEU A 209 25.46 -16.15 -78.62
C LEU A 209 26.36 -17.26 -79.16
N SER A 210 26.41 -18.43 -78.50
CA SER A 210 27.18 -19.58 -78.99
C SER A 210 26.68 -20.10 -80.36
N GLU A 211 25.37 -20.09 -80.61
CA GLU A 211 24.81 -20.44 -81.92
C GLU A 211 25.22 -19.45 -83.00
N LYS A 212 25.23 -18.14 -82.67
CA LYS A 212 25.70 -17.09 -83.57
C LYS A 212 27.20 -17.20 -83.85
N GLU A 213 28.02 -17.52 -82.85
CA GLU A 213 29.45 -17.77 -83.03
C GLU A 213 29.70 -18.94 -83.99
N VAL A 214 28.97 -20.05 -83.83
CA VAL A 214 29.04 -21.20 -84.74
C VAL A 214 28.57 -20.85 -86.15
N SER A 215 27.48 -20.09 -86.28
CA SER A 215 26.98 -19.62 -87.59
C SER A 215 27.99 -18.70 -88.29
N LEU A 216 28.61 -17.78 -87.54
CA LEU A 216 29.65 -16.90 -88.03
C LEU A 216 30.87 -17.69 -88.50
N ALA A 217 31.34 -18.66 -87.71
CA ALA A 217 32.45 -19.53 -88.10
C ALA A 217 32.14 -20.27 -89.43
N LYS A 218 30.93 -20.82 -89.59
CA LYS A 218 30.49 -21.43 -90.85
C LYS A 218 30.48 -20.45 -92.02
N ALA A 219 30.00 -19.22 -91.81
CA ALA A 219 29.99 -18.20 -92.84
C ALA A 219 31.41 -17.78 -93.27
N LEU A 220 32.33 -17.62 -92.30
CA LEU A 220 33.74 -17.34 -92.59
C LEU A 220 34.41 -18.48 -93.36
N ASP A 221 34.14 -19.74 -93.00
CA ASP A 221 34.66 -20.90 -93.74
C ASP A 221 34.11 -20.96 -95.18
N LEU A 222 32.85 -20.60 -95.39
CA LEU A 222 32.26 -20.47 -96.73
C LEU A 222 32.93 -19.34 -97.52
N ILE A 223 33.15 -18.18 -96.91
CA ILE A 223 33.86 -17.05 -97.53
C ILE A 223 35.26 -17.50 -97.96
N ARG A 224 36.04 -18.14 -97.09
CA ARG A 224 37.38 -18.66 -97.44
C ARG A 224 37.34 -19.59 -98.65
N ARG A 225 36.36 -20.51 -98.72
CA ARG A 225 36.21 -21.41 -99.88
C ARG A 225 35.86 -20.64 -101.16
N LEU A 226 34.98 -19.65 -101.08
CA LEU A 226 34.65 -18.81 -102.23
C LEU A 226 35.83 -17.95 -102.66
N GLU A 227 36.65 -17.46 -101.72
CA GLU A 227 37.90 -16.76 -102.00
C GLU A 227 38.92 -17.68 -102.70
N ASP A 228 39.05 -18.93 -102.24
CA ASP A 228 39.88 -19.97 -102.87
C ASP A 228 39.40 -20.28 -104.30
N ASP A 229 38.09 -20.49 -104.49
CA ASP A 229 37.47 -20.76 -105.79
C ASP A 229 37.64 -19.56 -106.74
N LEU A 230 37.44 -18.33 -106.26
CA LEU A 230 37.63 -17.10 -107.03
C LEU A 230 39.11 -16.92 -107.43
N GLY A 231 40.04 -17.19 -106.51
CA GLY A 231 41.48 -17.20 -106.80
C GLY A 231 41.87 -18.24 -107.85
N SER A 232 41.15 -19.36 -107.93
CA SER A 232 41.34 -20.38 -108.96
C SER A 232 40.78 -19.98 -110.33
N ILE A 233 39.68 -19.21 -110.38
CA ILE A 233 39.03 -18.79 -111.64
C ILE A 233 39.66 -17.48 -112.17
N HIS A 234 40.16 -16.64 -111.27
CA HIS A 234 40.84 -15.40 -111.57
C HIS A 234 42.16 -15.35 -110.79
N PRO A 235 43.23 -15.96 -111.31
CA PRO A 235 44.56 -15.80 -110.72
C PRO A 235 44.94 -14.33 -110.85
N LEU A 236 44.67 -13.56 -109.79
CA LEU A 236 45.18 -12.21 -109.65
C LEU A 236 46.70 -12.31 -109.77
N PRO A 237 47.35 -11.46 -110.60
CA PRO A 237 48.80 -11.36 -110.58
C PRO A 237 49.24 -11.05 -109.15
N PRO A 238 50.41 -11.56 -108.73
CA PRO A 238 50.87 -11.44 -107.34
C PRO A 238 50.81 -9.97 -106.89
N PRO A 239 50.44 -9.68 -105.63
CA PRO A 239 50.46 -8.32 -105.13
C PRO A 239 51.89 -7.79 -105.23
N ALA A 240 52.09 -6.88 -106.18
CA ALA A 240 53.19 -5.96 -106.10
C ALA A 240 53.00 -5.16 -104.80
N SER A 241 54.02 -5.23 -103.96
CA SER A 241 54.31 -4.25 -102.93
C SER A 241 53.37 -4.23 -101.72
N ARG A 242 53.91 -4.75 -100.61
CA ARG A 242 53.89 -4.03 -99.34
C ARG A 242 53.93 -2.52 -99.61
N LEU A 243 52.86 -1.84 -99.27
CA LEU A 243 52.91 -0.43 -98.89
C LEU A 243 52.48 -0.40 -97.43
N ASP A 244 53.47 -0.16 -96.57
CA ASP A 244 53.23 0.63 -95.37
C ASP A 244 52.50 1.92 -95.78
N PRO A 245 51.56 2.37 -94.94
CA PRO A 245 51.60 3.75 -94.52
C PRO A 245 51.80 3.79 -93.02
N ARG A 246 53.03 4.17 -92.67
CA ARG A 246 53.32 4.90 -91.45
C ARG A 246 52.68 6.29 -91.54
N SER A 247 52.41 6.86 -90.37
CA SER A 247 52.13 8.29 -90.03
C SER A 247 50.62 8.57 -89.83
N GLU A 248 50.14 8.57 -88.58
CA GLU A 248 50.20 9.68 -87.60
C GLU A 248 49.15 10.75 -87.94
N GLU A 249 48.10 10.82 -87.12
CA GLU A 249 47.55 12.10 -86.66
C GLU A 249 46.90 11.91 -85.29
N GLU A 250 47.36 12.75 -84.37
CA GLU A 250 46.94 12.89 -82.99
C GLU A 250 45.48 13.34 -82.90
N SER A 251 44.79 12.80 -81.90
CA SER A 251 43.70 13.51 -81.22
C SER A 251 43.67 13.01 -79.79
N GLU A 252 44.46 13.65 -78.94
CA GLU A 252 44.09 13.83 -77.55
C GLU A 252 42.69 14.48 -77.51
N GLU A 253 41.70 13.81 -76.93
CA GLU A 253 40.83 14.52 -76.00
C GLU A 253 40.19 13.56 -74.99
N ALA A 254 40.30 13.99 -73.74
CA ALA A 254 39.91 13.31 -72.53
C ALA A 254 38.47 12.80 -72.53
N SER A 255 38.27 11.57 -72.06
CA SER A 255 37.09 11.27 -71.27
C SER A 255 37.47 10.33 -70.15
N ALA A 256 37.37 10.89 -68.94
CA ALA A 256 37.78 10.32 -67.68
C ALA A 256 37.19 8.94 -67.45
N ALA A 257 38.05 8.00 -67.04
CA ALA A 257 37.62 6.85 -66.29
C ALA A 257 36.89 7.33 -65.02
N PRO A 258 35.67 6.85 -64.71
CA PRO A 258 35.19 6.96 -63.35
C PRO A 258 36.04 6.03 -62.50
N GLU A 259 36.83 6.62 -61.60
CA GLU A 259 37.42 5.88 -60.49
C GLU A 259 36.32 5.07 -59.79
N PRO A 260 36.55 3.78 -59.47
CA PRO A 260 35.67 3.08 -58.56
C PRO A 260 35.75 3.81 -57.21
N PRO A 261 34.63 4.12 -56.53
CA PRO A 261 34.73 4.63 -55.18
C PRO A 261 35.43 3.58 -54.32
N SER A 262 36.69 3.89 -53.99
CA SER A 262 37.43 3.21 -52.95
C SER A 262 36.55 3.17 -51.71
N ALA A 263 36.46 1.96 -51.16
CA ALA A 263 35.87 1.68 -49.88
C ALA A 263 36.26 2.75 -48.86
N ILE A 264 35.27 3.52 -48.40
CA ILE A 264 35.34 4.15 -47.09
C ILE A 264 35.18 3.00 -46.10
N ASN A 265 36.32 2.43 -45.71
CA ASN A 265 36.49 1.84 -44.40
C ASN A 265 36.17 2.92 -43.37
N GLY A 266 34.89 2.98 -43.00
CA GLY A 266 34.38 3.60 -41.78
C GLY A 266 34.09 2.55 -40.73
N VAL A 267 34.89 1.48 -40.65
CA VAL A 267 34.98 0.66 -39.43
C VAL A 267 35.92 1.41 -38.49
N SER A 268 35.38 2.44 -37.83
CA SER A 268 35.80 2.71 -36.45
C SER A 268 35.04 1.73 -35.57
N SER A 269 35.56 0.50 -35.50
CA SER A 269 35.53 -0.25 -34.25
C SER A 269 36.31 0.56 -33.23
N ALA A 270 35.62 1.48 -32.56
CA ALA A 270 35.92 1.72 -31.16
C ALA A 270 35.48 0.44 -30.43
N VAL A 271 36.42 -0.51 -30.35
CA VAL A 271 36.47 -1.43 -29.22
C VAL A 271 36.74 -0.55 -28.01
N SER A 272 35.66 -0.04 -27.42
CA SER A 272 35.62 0.40 -26.04
C SER A 272 35.53 -0.86 -25.19
N GLU A 273 36.64 -1.56 -25.10
CA GLU A 273 36.89 -2.52 -24.03
C GLU A 273 37.18 -1.69 -22.76
N SER A 274 36.12 -1.29 -22.05
CA SER A 274 36.15 -1.01 -20.61
C SER A 274 34.78 -0.54 -20.12
N GLU A 275 34.15 -1.44 -19.36
CA GLU A 275 33.10 -1.27 -18.34
C GLU A 275 31.93 -2.23 -18.58
N GLU A 276 32.26 -3.52 -18.48
CA GLU A 276 31.34 -4.52 -18.00
C GLU A 276 30.68 -4.00 -16.72
N LYS A 277 29.37 -3.85 -16.82
CA LYS A 277 28.46 -3.50 -15.73
C LYS A 277 28.75 -4.40 -14.52
N PRO A 278 29.25 -3.89 -13.38
CA PRO A 278 29.40 -4.68 -12.15
C PRO A 278 28.07 -5.27 -11.65
N ALA A 279 26.94 -4.73 -12.11
CA ALA A 279 25.60 -5.15 -11.67
C ALA A 279 25.21 -6.60 -12.05
N VAL A 280 25.71 -7.15 -13.17
CA VAL A 280 25.31 -8.51 -13.60
C VAL A 280 26.15 -9.57 -12.87
N VAL A 281 27.44 -9.30 -12.67
CA VAL A 281 28.34 -10.17 -11.89
C VAL A 281 27.94 -10.17 -10.41
N ASP A 282 27.54 -9.01 -9.87
CA ASP A 282 27.03 -8.91 -8.50
C ASP A 282 25.70 -9.64 -8.31
N PHE A 283 24.81 -9.64 -9.31
CA PHE A 283 23.57 -10.42 -9.26
C PHE A 283 23.85 -11.92 -9.23
N VAL A 284 24.76 -12.41 -10.07
CA VAL A 284 25.11 -13.85 -10.12
C VAL A 284 25.84 -14.28 -8.85
N LYS A 285 26.75 -13.46 -8.29
CA LYS A 285 27.40 -13.76 -6.99
C LYS A 285 26.41 -13.78 -5.82
N LYS A 286 25.44 -12.85 -5.77
CA LYS A 286 24.39 -12.85 -4.74
C LYS A 286 23.44 -14.03 -4.88
N PHE A 287 23.21 -14.49 -6.11
CA PHE A 287 22.34 -15.63 -6.37
C PHE A 287 23.01 -16.95 -5.96
N ILE A 288 24.29 -17.14 -6.29
CA ILE A 288 25.04 -18.35 -5.92
C ILE A 288 25.26 -18.43 -4.41
N SER A 289 25.58 -17.31 -3.74
CA SER A 289 25.77 -17.27 -2.28
C SER A 289 24.52 -17.61 -1.45
N LYS A 290 23.33 -17.60 -2.06
CA LYS A 290 22.06 -17.90 -1.37
C LYS A 290 21.70 -19.40 -1.38
N TYR A 291 22.42 -20.22 -2.15
CA TYR A 291 22.15 -21.64 -2.33
C TYR A 291 23.27 -22.57 -1.82
N ASP A 292 24.31 -22.03 -1.18
CA ASP A 292 25.48 -22.78 -0.68
C ASP A 292 25.47 -22.99 0.86
N HIS A 293 24.29 -23.08 1.48
CA HIS A 293 24.12 -23.48 2.88
C HIS A 293 23.09 -24.60 3.02
#